data_AF-A0A9Y2MQC4-F1
#
_entry.id   AF-A0A9Y2MQC4-F1
#
_cell.length_a   1.000
_cell.length_b   1.000
_cell.length_c   1.000
_cell.angle_alpha   90.00
_cell.angle_beta   90.00
_cell.angle_gamma   90.00
#
_symmetry.space_group_name_H-M   'P 1'
#
loop_
_entity.id
_entity.type
_entity.pdbx_description
1 polymer ?
#
loop_
_entity_poly.entity_id
_entity_poly.type
_entity_poly.pdbx_seq_one_letter_code
_entity_poly.pdbx_strand_id
1 'polypeptide(L)'
;MTAPRRDLRLMQQQAGEVDGRLAAPRRTARSADQLVPQFLDFCKQLRRRFPTGKLYLVSDNYGPHGKAEVRDWCAANDIELIYTPTNASWLNWIECEFTAVRYFTLDGSDYPSHAAQEAAITGYLRWRNRHSHPKRHFAINSKIRRPDYLPNVA
;
A
#
# COMPACT_ATOMS: atom_id res chain seq x y z
N MET A 1 26.03 14.37 31.05
CA MET A 1 24.58 14.19 31.17
C MET A 1 24.04 13.92 29.77
N THR A 2 23.79 12.65 29.48
CA THR A 2 23.59 12.14 28.11
C THR A 2 22.17 11.60 28.04
N ALA A 3 21.32 12.20 27.21
CA ALA A 3 19.96 11.71 26.97
C ALA A 3 20.03 10.37 26.21
N PRO A 4 19.17 9.37 26.53
CA PRO A 4 19.22 8.09 25.85
C PRO A 4 18.66 8.23 24.42
N ARG A 5 19.40 7.69 23.45
CA ARG A 5 18.97 7.53 22.07
C ARG A 5 17.75 6.60 22.05
N ARG A 6 16.63 7.07 21.50
CA ARG A 6 15.46 6.22 21.23
C ARG A 6 15.80 5.27 20.09
N ASP A 7 15.86 4.00 20.43
CA ASP A 7 16.01 2.86 19.53
C ASP A 7 14.83 2.83 18.53
N LEU A 8 15.14 2.66 17.25
CA LEU A 8 14.21 2.74 16.12
C LEU A 8 13.82 1.35 15.62
N ARG A 9 13.86 0.35 16.50
CA ARG A 9 13.32 -0.99 16.30
C ARG A 9 12.09 -1.17 17.17
N LEU A 10 11.02 -1.76 16.60
CA LEU A 10 9.69 -2.04 17.18
C LEU A 10 8.64 -0.93 17.00
N MET A 11 8.12 -0.78 15.78
CA MET A 11 6.72 -0.40 15.55
C MET A 11 6.10 -1.21 14.41
N GLN A 12 6.21 -2.53 14.51
CA GLN A 12 5.21 -3.45 13.97
C GLN A 12 4.80 -4.36 15.13
N GLN A 13 3.47 -4.43 15.35
CA GLN A 13 2.77 -5.16 16.42
C GLN A 13 2.79 -4.51 17.82
N GLN A 14 1.80 -3.64 18.07
CA GLN A 14 1.12 -3.57 19.37
C GLN A 14 -0.25 -2.90 19.18
N ALA A 15 -1.25 -3.74 18.96
CA ALA A 15 -2.65 -3.41 19.21
C ALA A 15 -3.24 -4.63 19.92
N GLY A 16 -3.03 -4.67 21.23
CA GLY A 16 -3.51 -5.71 22.10
C GLY A 16 -3.40 -5.23 23.53
N GLU A 17 -4.56 -5.05 24.15
CA GLU A 17 -4.81 -4.89 25.58
C GLU A 17 -5.18 -3.47 26.04
N VAL A 18 -6.45 -3.13 25.85
CA VAL A 18 -7.28 -2.40 26.84
C VAL A 18 -8.71 -2.96 26.81
N ASP A 19 -9.15 -3.37 27.99
CA ASP A 19 -10.51 -3.60 28.47
C ASP A 19 -11.39 -4.71 27.83
N GLY A 20 -11.72 -5.69 28.67
CA GLY A 20 -12.57 -6.84 28.35
C GLY A 20 -14.02 -6.56 28.68
N ARG A 21 -14.81 -6.24 27.66
CA ARG A 21 -16.27 -6.46 27.56
C ARG A 21 -16.68 -6.12 26.13
N LEU A 22 -17.43 -7.02 25.47
CA LEU A 22 -17.77 -7.06 24.03
C LEU A 22 -16.70 -7.68 23.11
N ALA A 23 -16.42 -8.98 23.30
CA ALA A 23 -15.72 -9.77 22.29
C ALA A 23 -16.69 -10.15 21.15
N ALA A 24 -16.77 -9.32 20.11
CA ALA A 24 -17.14 -9.82 18.78
C ALA A 24 -16.04 -10.79 18.30
N PRO A 25 -16.36 -11.86 17.55
CA PRO A 25 -15.36 -12.84 17.13
C PRO A 25 -14.26 -12.14 16.32
N ARG A 26 -13.04 -12.21 16.85
CA ARG A 26 -11.82 -11.71 16.21
C ARG A 26 -11.66 -12.46 14.89
N ARG A 27 -11.97 -11.80 13.76
CA ARG A 27 -11.82 -12.35 12.40
C ARG A 27 -10.43 -13.01 12.30
N THR A 28 -10.41 -14.32 12.04
CA THR A 28 -9.20 -15.06 11.75
C THR A 28 -8.50 -14.43 10.54
N ALA A 29 -7.17 -14.36 10.58
CA ALA A 29 -6.40 -13.89 9.43
C ALA A 29 -6.79 -14.74 8.20
N ARG A 30 -7.15 -14.09 7.10
CA ARG A 30 -7.48 -14.77 5.84
C ARG A 30 -6.29 -15.63 5.43
N SER A 31 -6.54 -16.89 5.04
CA SER A 31 -5.46 -17.77 4.61
C SER A 31 -4.82 -17.23 3.32
N ALA A 32 -3.56 -17.58 3.08
CA ALA A 32 -2.87 -17.20 1.85
C ALA A 32 -3.70 -17.58 0.61
N ASP A 33 -4.34 -18.76 0.64
CA ASP A 33 -5.18 -19.29 -0.44
C ASP A 33 -6.38 -18.41 -0.78
N GLN A 34 -6.88 -17.61 0.17
CA GLN A 34 -7.97 -16.66 -0.08
C GLN A 34 -7.47 -15.34 -0.68
N LEU A 35 -6.20 -15.01 -0.50
CA LEU A 35 -5.64 -13.71 -0.86
C LEU A 35 -5.02 -13.70 -2.26
N VAL A 36 -4.52 -14.84 -2.74
CA VAL A 36 -4.01 -14.94 -4.12
C VAL A 36 -5.11 -14.69 -5.16
N PRO A 37 -6.30 -15.31 -5.06
CA PRO A 37 -7.39 -15.04 -5.99
C PRO A 37 -7.83 -13.58 -5.99
N GLN A 38 -7.87 -12.93 -4.80
CA GLN A 38 -8.23 -11.52 -4.68
C GLN A 38 -7.23 -10.60 -5.38
N PHE A 39 -5.92 -10.86 -5.20
CA PHE A 39 -4.89 -10.07 -5.87
C PHE A 39 -4.91 -10.30 -7.38
N LEU A 40 -5.08 -11.53 -7.83
CA LEU A 40 -5.21 -11.85 -9.24
C LEU A 40 -6.43 -11.16 -9.87
N ASP A 41 -7.56 -11.13 -9.17
CA ASP A 41 -8.76 -10.42 -9.63
C ASP A 41 -8.56 -8.90 -9.68
N PHE A 42 -7.71 -8.34 -8.82
CA PHE A 42 -7.25 -6.97 -8.95
C PHE A 42 -6.39 -6.76 -10.20
N CYS A 43 -5.42 -7.63 -10.50
CA CYS A 43 -4.63 -7.58 -11.74
C CYS A 43 -5.52 -7.65 -12.99
N LYS A 44 -6.54 -8.53 -13.00
CA LYS A 44 -7.55 -8.61 -14.05
C LYS A 44 -8.36 -7.33 -14.19
N GLN A 45 -8.71 -6.67 -13.08
CA GLN A 45 -9.38 -5.37 -13.11
C GLN A 45 -8.49 -4.29 -13.74
N LEU A 46 -7.21 -4.23 -13.38
CA LEU A 46 -6.25 -3.29 -13.98
C LEU A 46 -6.14 -3.50 -15.48
N ARG A 47 -5.97 -4.74 -15.94
CA ARG A 47 -5.88 -5.02 -17.38
C ARG A 47 -7.14 -4.64 -18.14
N ARG A 48 -8.33 -4.87 -17.57
CA ARG A 48 -9.59 -4.40 -18.17
C ARG A 48 -9.68 -2.88 -18.23
N ARG A 49 -9.20 -2.18 -17.20
CA ARG A 49 -9.25 -0.72 -17.10
C ARG A 49 -8.25 -0.02 -18.05
N PHE A 50 -7.11 -0.65 -18.28
CA PHE A 50 -6.06 -0.22 -19.19
C PHE A 50 -5.85 -1.35 -20.19
N PRO A 51 -6.59 -1.43 -21.32
CA PRO A 51 -6.55 -2.60 -22.20
C PRO A 51 -5.28 -2.71 -23.06
N THR A 52 -4.57 -1.60 -23.27
CA THR A 52 -3.42 -1.53 -24.19
C THR A 52 -2.17 -1.06 -23.48
N GLY A 53 -1.02 -1.48 -23.99
CA GLY A 53 0.30 -1.06 -23.50
C GLY A 53 0.75 -1.80 -22.26
N LYS A 54 2.07 -1.79 -22.05
CA LYS A 54 2.70 -2.44 -20.91
C LYS A 54 2.39 -1.72 -19.60
N LEU A 55 1.98 -2.46 -18.58
CA LEU A 55 1.78 -1.96 -17.23
C LEU A 55 2.94 -2.37 -16.34
N TYR A 56 3.40 -1.44 -15.49
CA TYR A 56 4.37 -1.72 -14.44
C TYR A 56 3.65 -1.61 -13.10
N LEU A 57 3.48 -2.74 -12.41
CA LEU A 57 2.82 -2.81 -11.12
C LEU A 57 3.87 -2.93 -10.03
N VAL A 58 4.13 -1.80 -9.35
CA VAL A 58 5.01 -1.77 -8.17
C VAL A 58 4.25 -2.36 -6.98
N SER A 59 4.83 -3.33 -6.31
CA SER A 59 4.23 -4.05 -5.18
C SER A 59 5.27 -4.30 -4.09
N ASP A 60 4.83 -4.45 -2.84
CA ASP A 60 5.70 -4.96 -1.79
C ASP A 60 5.94 -6.48 -1.97
N ASN A 61 6.77 -7.05 -1.10
CA ASN A 61 7.11 -8.47 -1.12
C ASN A 61 6.05 -9.37 -0.44
N TYR A 62 4.79 -8.91 -0.36
CA TYR A 62 3.72 -9.68 0.26
C TYR A 62 3.48 -11.00 -0.48
N GLY A 63 3.34 -12.09 0.30
CA GLY A 63 3.37 -13.47 -0.21
C GLY A 63 2.44 -13.78 -1.40
N PRO A 64 1.17 -13.32 -1.41
CA PRO A 64 0.27 -13.47 -2.55
C PRO A 64 0.77 -12.85 -3.86
N HIS A 65 1.53 -11.76 -3.83
CA HIS A 65 2.02 -11.09 -5.04
C HIS A 65 3.03 -11.96 -5.80
N GLY A 66 3.82 -12.75 -5.06
CA GLY A 66 4.90 -13.58 -5.62
C GLY A 66 4.49 -14.98 -6.09
N LYS A 67 3.20 -15.35 -6.01
CA LYS A 67 2.74 -16.68 -6.40
C LYS A 67 2.85 -16.88 -7.91
N ALA A 68 3.19 -18.11 -8.33
CA ALA A 68 3.38 -18.45 -9.74
C ALA A 68 2.16 -18.08 -10.59
N GLU A 69 0.96 -18.44 -10.14
CA GLU A 69 -0.28 -18.11 -10.86
C GLU A 69 -0.48 -16.61 -11.12
N VAL A 70 -0.08 -15.76 -10.18
CA VAL A 70 -0.15 -14.30 -10.32
C VAL A 70 0.92 -13.81 -11.29
N ARG A 71 2.16 -14.26 -11.12
CA ARG A 71 3.29 -13.86 -11.95
C ARG A 71 3.07 -14.26 -13.42
N ASP A 72 2.63 -15.48 -13.65
CA ASP A 72 2.42 -16.04 -14.98
C ASP A 72 1.27 -15.32 -15.69
N TRP A 73 0.16 -15.07 -14.98
CA TRP A 73 -0.96 -14.32 -15.53
C TRP A 73 -0.57 -12.88 -15.87
N CYS A 74 0.15 -12.19 -14.98
CA CYS A 74 0.62 -10.83 -15.23
C CYS A 74 1.56 -10.77 -16.45
N ALA A 75 2.53 -11.68 -16.55
CA ALA A 75 3.44 -11.74 -17.70
C ALA A 75 2.70 -11.98 -19.02
N ALA A 76 1.72 -12.89 -19.04
CA ALA A 76 0.88 -13.16 -20.21
C ALA A 76 -0.03 -11.98 -20.61
N ASN A 77 -0.25 -11.01 -19.72
CA ASN A 77 -1.12 -9.86 -19.94
C ASN A 77 -0.35 -8.52 -20.01
N ASP A 78 0.96 -8.58 -20.30
CA ASP A 78 1.84 -7.41 -20.43
C ASP A 78 1.81 -6.51 -19.17
N ILE A 79 1.79 -7.15 -18.00
CA ILE A 79 1.96 -6.54 -16.68
C ILE A 79 3.28 -7.04 -16.08
N GLU A 80 4.22 -6.13 -15.86
CA GLU A 80 5.46 -6.40 -15.17
C GLU A 80 5.31 -6.09 -13.68
N LEU A 81 5.46 -7.11 -12.84
CA LEU A 81 5.48 -6.97 -11.38
C LEU A 81 6.87 -6.50 -10.94
N ILE A 82 6.94 -5.33 -10.30
CA ILE A 82 8.16 -4.76 -9.74
C ILE A 82 8.05 -4.82 -8.22
N TYR A 83 8.94 -5.55 -7.57
CA TYR A 83 8.93 -5.67 -6.12
C TYR A 83 9.84 -4.62 -5.46
N THR A 84 9.34 -3.97 -4.41
CA THR A 84 10.20 -3.15 -3.55
C THR A 84 11.20 -4.04 -2.80
N PRO A 85 12.42 -3.56 -2.49
CA PRO A 85 13.35 -4.28 -1.64
C PRO A 85 12.72 -4.67 -0.29
N THR A 86 13.20 -5.77 0.29
CA THR A 86 12.77 -6.21 1.62
C THR A 86 13.04 -5.11 2.65
N ASN A 87 12.07 -4.86 3.53
CA ASN A 87 12.10 -3.79 4.54
C ASN A 87 12.16 -2.35 3.97
N ALA A 88 11.77 -2.15 2.70
CA ALA A 88 11.71 -0.83 2.07
C ALA A 88 10.28 -0.34 1.85
N SER A 89 9.43 -0.47 2.89
CA SER A 89 8.04 0.02 2.89
C SER A 89 7.93 1.50 2.48
N TRP A 90 8.90 2.31 2.92
CA TRP A 90 9.05 3.72 2.56
C TRP A 90 9.22 4.02 1.07
N LEU A 91 9.59 3.03 0.24
CA LEU A 91 9.61 3.14 -1.22
C LEU A 91 8.24 2.86 -1.86
N ASN A 92 7.33 2.20 -1.13
CA ASN A 92 6.01 1.87 -1.64
C ASN A 92 5.08 3.08 -1.54
N TRP A 93 4.90 3.79 -2.65
CA TRP A 93 4.13 5.04 -2.70
C TRP A 93 2.69 4.90 -2.19
N ILE A 94 2.09 3.72 -2.29
CA ILE A 94 0.71 3.50 -1.83
C ILE A 94 0.55 3.77 -0.34
N GLU A 95 1.61 3.61 0.47
CA GLU A 95 1.58 3.88 1.91
C GLU A 95 1.32 5.36 2.21
N CYS A 96 1.84 6.27 1.38
CA CYS A 96 1.53 7.69 1.48
C CYS A 96 0.06 7.99 1.18
N GLU A 97 -0.53 7.32 0.18
CA GLU A 97 -1.93 7.51 -0.16
C GLU A 97 -2.86 6.92 0.93
N PHE A 98 -2.50 5.78 1.55
CA PHE A 98 -3.24 5.23 2.70
C PHE A 98 -3.19 6.13 3.93
N THR A 99 -2.06 6.81 4.17
CA THR A 99 -1.96 7.82 5.23
C THR A 99 -2.99 8.94 5.02
N ALA A 100 -3.13 9.41 3.78
CA ALA A 100 -4.11 10.44 3.45
C ALA A 100 -5.55 9.94 3.61
N VAL A 101 -5.87 8.72 3.12
CA VAL A 101 -7.20 8.11 3.34
C VAL A 101 -7.52 8.05 4.83
N ARG A 102 -6.60 7.52 5.64
CA ARG A 102 -6.80 7.45 7.10
C ARG A 102 -7.11 8.83 7.68
N TYR A 103 -6.29 9.83 7.39
CA TYR A 103 -6.45 11.16 7.96
C TYR A 103 -7.77 11.83 7.56
N PHE A 104 -8.16 11.72 6.29
CA PHE A 104 -9.34 12.42 5.78
C PHE A 104 -10.65 11.67 5.98
N THR A 105 -10.61 10.36 6.19
CA THR A 105 -11.83 9.54 6.20
C THR A 105 -11.98 8.69 7.44
N LEU A 106 -10.93 8.44 8.24
CA LEU A 106 -11.00 7.50 9.36
C LEU A 106 -10.69 8.16 10.71
N ASP A 107 -9.67 9.01 10.78
CA ASP A 107 -9.27 9.64 12.03
C ASP A 107 -10.39 10.54 12.58
N GLY A 108 -10.74 10.33 13.85
CA GLY A 108 -11.79 11.11 14.54
C GLY A 108 -13.22 10.85 14.03
N SER A 109 -13.45 9.81 13.22
CA SER A 109 -14.77 9.48 12.70
C SER A 109 -15.47 8.40 13.52
N ASP A 110 -16.80 8.50 13.61
CA ASP A 110 -17.69 7.48 14.20
C ASP A 110 -18.85 7.23 13.23
N TYR A 111 -18.62 6.34 12.26
CA TYR A 111 -19.62 6.07 11.23
C TYR A 111 -20.71 5.14 11.77
N PRO A 112 -22.00 5.44 11.52
CA PRO A 112 -23.11 4.62 12.01
C PRO A 112 -23.24 3.26 11.30
N SER A 113 -22.48 3.05 10.21
CA SER A 113 -22.46 1.77 9.48
C SER A 113 -21.22 1.64 8.60
N HIS A 114 -20.92 0.40 8.20
CA HIS A 114 -19.90 0.12 7.20
C HIS A 114 -20.19 0.77 5.84
N ALA A 115 -21.47 0.86 5.44
CA ALA A 115 -21.86 1.53 4.21
C ALA A 115 -21.55 3.04 4.25
N ALA A 116 -21.77 3.68 5.41
CA ALA A 116 -21.41 5.08 5.61
C ALA A 116 -19.88 5.30 5.55
N GLN A 117 -19.11 4.40 6.18
CA GLN A 117 -17.64 4.43 6.11
C GLN A 117 -17.13 4.22 4.67
N GLU A 118 -17.68 3.24 3.94
CA GLU A 118 -17.35 2.98 2.54
C GLU A 118 -17.68 4.18 1.64
N ALA A 119 -18.83 4.81 1.86
CA ALA A 119 -19.23 6.02 1.14
C ALA A 119 -18.25 7.17 1.38
N ALA A 120 -17.78 7.35 2.61
CA ALA A 120 -16.79 8.37 2.95
C ALA A 120 -15.42 8.11 2.28
N ILE A 121 -14.91 6.88 2.38
CA ILE A 121 -13.66 6.46 1.71
C ILE A 121 -13.78 6.66 0.19
N THR A 122 -14.87 6.18 -0.40
CA THR A 122 -15.10 6.28 -1.85
C THR A 122 -15.26 7.73 -2.29
N GLY A 123 -15.95 8.56 -1.49
CA GLY A 123 -16.11 9.99 -1.73
C GLY A 123 -14.76 10.71 -1.77
N TYR A 124 -13.90 10.43 -0.79
CA TYR A 124 -12.54 10.95 -0.76
C TYR A 124 -11.71 10.48 -1.96
N LEU A 125 -11.72 9.19 -2.31
CA LEU A 125 -10.96 8.67 -3.45
C LEU A 125 -11.40 9.32 -4.77
N ARG A 126 -12.72 9.49 -4.98
CA ARG A 126 -13.26 10.19 -6.16
C ARG A 126 -12.81 11.65 -6.19
N TRP A 127 -12.91 12.36 -5.07
CA TRP A 127 -12.41 13.74 -4.98
C TRP A 127 -10.91 13.80 -5.27
N ARG A 128 -10.10 12.97 -4.62
CA ARG A 128 -8.65 12.92 -4.75
C ARG A 128 -8.21 12.62 -6.19
N ASN A 129 -8.86 11.69 -6.87
CA ASN A 129 -8.56 11.36 -8.27
C ASN A 129 -8.88 12.52 -9.22
N ARG A 130 -9.98 13.26 -9.00
CA ARG A 130 -10.33 14.45 -9.79
C ARG A 130 -9.39 15.63 -9.60
N HIS A 131 -8.77 15.73 -8.42
CA HIS A 131 -7.81 16.78 -8.07
C HIS A 131 -6.36 16.27 -8.10
N SER A 132 -6.12 15.10 -8.70
CA SER A 132 -4.77 14.55 -8.84
C SER A 132 -4.07 15.19 -10.03
N HIS A 133 -2.81 15.57 -9.83
CA HIS A 133 -1.93 16.03 -10.89
C HIS A 133 -0.72 15.10 -10.94
N PRO A 134 -0.14 14.87 -12.14
CA PRO A 134 1.09 14.12 -12.27
C PRO A 134 2.18 14.66 -11.34
N LYS A 135 2.78 13.78 -10.53
CA LYS A 135 3.87 14.13 -9.62
C LYS A 135 5.18 14.27 -10.40
N ARG A 136 5.32 15.37 -11.16
CA ARG A 136 6.48 15.65 -12.02
C ARG A 136 7.62 16.33 -11.27
N HIS A 137 7.31 16.99 -10.17
CA HIS A 137 8.21 17.88 -9.45
C HIS A 137 8.74 17.30 -8.14
N PHE A 138 8.65 15.98 -7.95
CA PHE A 138 9.17 15.36 -6.74
C PHE A 138 10.71 15.37 -6.75
N ALA A 139 11.30 15.99 -5.73
CA ALA A 139 12.74 15.93 -5.48
C ALA A 139 13.60 16.37 -6.69
N ILE A 140 13.16 17.38 -7.47
CA ILE A 140 13.85 17.83 -8.69
C ILE A 140 15.31 18.21 -8.41
N ASN A 141 15.54 18.84 -7.26
CA ASN A 141 16.86 19.28 -6.83
C ASN A 141 17.60 18.23 -5.97
N SER A 142 17.01 17.03 -5.80
CA SER A 142 17.65 15.98 -4.99
C SER A 142 18.91 15.49 -5.67
N LYS A 143 19.94 15.26 -4.86
CA LYS A 143 21.20 14.67 -5.32
C LYS A 143 20.97 13.33 -6.01
N ILE A 144 19.94 12.57 -5.65
CA ILE A 144 19.56 11.28 -6.26
C ILE A 144 19.32 11.38 -7.77
N ARG A 145 18.93 12.56 -8.28
CA ARG A 145 18.71 12.77 -9.72
C ARG A 145 19.97 13.13 -10.50
N ARG A 146 21.10 13.36 -9.82
CA ARG A 146 22.33 13.76 -10.48
C ARG A 146 23.05 12.52 -11.03
N PRO A 147 23.57 12.55 -12.28
CA PRO A 147 24.25 11.40 -12.87
C PRO A 147 25.49 10.93 -12.08
N ASP A 148 26.11 11.83 -11.30
CA ASP A 148 27.28 11.59 -10.47
C ASP A 148 26.94 11.14 -9.04
N TYR A 149 25.65 10.97 -8.72
CA TYR A 149 25.25 10.52 -7.40
C TYR A 149 25.46 9.02 -7.23
N LEU A 150 26.55 8.68 -6.55
CA LEU A 150 26.77 7.34 -6.03
C LEU A 150 26.03 7.24 -4.67
N PRO A 151 24.96 6.44 -4.56
CA PRO A 151 24.39 6.16 -3.25
C PRO A 151 25.47 5.49 -2.40
N ASN A 152 25.60 5.90 -1.13
CA ASN A 152 26.40 5.15 -0.17
C ASN A 152 25.73 3.79 0.04
N VAL A 153 26.08 2.83 -0.81
CA VAL A 153 25.75 1.41 -0.64
C VAL A 153 26.67 0.89 0.46
N ALA A 154 26.12 0.80 1.67
CA ALA A 154 26.70 0.08 2.80
C ALA A 154 26.30 -1.39 2.74
#